data_AF-A0AAU1VGC8-F1
#
_entry.id   AF-A0AAU1VGC8-F1
#
_cell.length_a   1.000
_cell.length_b   1.000
_cell.length_c   1.000
_cell.angle_alpha   90.00
_cell.angle_beta   90.00
_cell.angle_gamma   90.00
#
_symmetry.space_group_name_H-M   'P 1'
#
loop_
_entity.id
_entity.type
_entity.pdbx_description
1 polymer ?
#
loop_
_entity_poly.entity_id
_entity_poly.type
_entity_poly.pdbx_seq_one_letter_code
_entity_poly.pdbx_strand_id
1 'polypeptide(L)'
;MNSPPPGPSPDADGTPVGRRLVLAMLGLGAAGVAAAPFLQGAVESGLGAVADKDPTGLSGLLPNGGGFRYYSVTSSVPRRTSADYELTVDGMVDRPATYTLDRLKALPQTRLVRDVQCVTGWRVPETPFEGVTLSALLDAAGVRPGAKAIRFTCFDGAYSESLTLEQARRPDVLVALRMQDKALAHAHGGPARLYVAPMYFYKSAKWLSGITVTDSVRPGYWEELGYDVDAWVGRSNGRDDAPTA
;
A
#
# COMPACT_ATOMS: atom_id res chain seq x y z
N MET A 1 -43.45 37.06 69.64
CA MET A 1 -42.14 36.40 69.41
C MET A 1 -41.96 36.29 67.91
N ASN A 2 -41.22 37.21 67.29
CA ASN A 2 -40.95 37.24 65.86
C ASN A 2 -39.43 37.06 65.67
N SER A 3 -39.02 36.02 64.95
CA SER A 3 -37.63 35.81 64.52
C SER A 3 -37.39 36.52 63.17
N PRO A 4 -36.21 37.13 62.93
CA PRO A 4 -35.91 37.76 61.65
C PRO A 4 -35.43 36.72 60.62
N PRO A 5 -35.54 36.99 59.31
CA PRO A 5 -35.05 36.10 58.26
C PRO A 5 -33.52 36.22 58.10
N PRO A 6 -32.83 35.17 57.63
CA PRO A 6 -31.39 35.23 57.38
C PRO A 6 -31.11 36.07 56.12
N GLY A 7 -30.09 36.94 56.21
CA GLY A 7 -29.61 37.76 55.10
C GLY A 7 -28.82 36.97 54.05
N PRO A 8 -28.63 37.52 52.84
CA PRO A 8 -27.96 36.83 51.74
C PRO A 8 -26.44 36.75 51.93
N SER A 9 -25.86 35.59 51.62
CA SER A 9 -24.42 35.34 51.59
C SER A 9 -23.77 36.01 50.37
N PRO A 10 -22.64 36.73 50.53
CA PRO A 10 -21.94 37.35 49.41
C PRO A 10 -21.03 36.36 48.69
N ASP A 11 -21.01 36.48 47.36
CA ASP A 11 -19.90 36.21 46.45
C ASP A 11 -19.19 34.85 46.54
N ALA A 12 -19.60 33.93 45.66
CA ALA A 12 -18.74 32.84 45.22
C ALA A 12 -17.65 33.40 44.30
N ASP A 13 -16.65 34.04 44.91
CA ASP A 13 -15.45 34.53 44.26
C ASP A 13 -14.62 33.31 43.81
N GLY A 14 -14.50 33.12 42.49
CA GLY A 14 -13.79 31.98 41.91
C GLY A 14 -12.30 32.06 42.24
N THR A 15 -11.73 31.00 42.80
CA THR A 15 -10.31 30.94 43.15
C THR A 15 -9.43 31.24 41.92
N PRO A 16 -8.49 32.20 41.97
CA PRO A 16 -7.67 32.52 40.81
C PRO A 16 -6.78 31.32 40.44
N VAL A 17 -6.94 30.81 39.22
CA VAL A 17 -6.06 29.77 38.69
C VAL A 17 -4.67 30.39 38.51
N GLY A 18 -3.72 29.96 39.33
CA GLY A 18 -2.37 30.52 39.33
C GLY A 18 -1.68 30.38 37.97
N ARG A 19 -1.04 31.46 37.51
CA ARG A 19 -0.30 31.54 36.22
C ARG A 19 0.65 30.36 35.98
N ARG A 20 1.22 29.79 37.04
CA ARG A 20 2.09 28.59 36.96
C ARG A 20 1.35 27.34 36.52
N LEU A 21 0.09 27.17 36.93
CA LEU A 21 -0.75 26.04 36.50
C LEU A 21 -1.15 26.21 35.03
N VAL A 22 -1.49 27.42 34.60
CA VAL A 22 -1.80 27.72 33.19
C VAL A 22 -0.59 27.46 32.29
N LEU A 23 0.60 27.93 32.70
CA LEU A 23 1.83 27.69 31.94
C LEU A 23 2.23 26.21 31.93
N ALA A 24 2.03 25.49 33.04
CA ALA A 24 2.28 24.05 33.08
C ALA A 24 1.33 23.28 32.14
N MET A 25 0.05 23.64 32.09
CA MET A 25 -0.92 23.02 31.16
C MET A 25 -0.60 23.33 29.70
N LEU A 26 -0.21 24.57 29.38
CA LEU A 26 0.23 24.93 28.03
C LEU A 26 1.51 24.20 27.61
N GLY A 27 2.47 24.05 28.53
CA GLY A 27 3.70 23.30 28.30
C GLY A 27 3.44 21.81 28.03
N LEU A 28 2.56 21.18 28.84
CA LEU A 28 2.15 19.79 28.63
C LEU A 28 1.40 19.61 27.30
N GLY A 29 0.51 20.55 26.96
CA GLY A 29 -0.23 20.54 25.71
C GLY A 29 0.68 20.64 24.48
N ALA A 30 1.62 21.59 24.49
CA ALA A 30 2.59 21.76 23.40
C ALA A 30 3.53 20.54 23.26
N ALA A 31 4.01 20.00 24.39
CA ALA A 31 4.83 18.79 24.38
C ALA A 31 4.05 17.56 23.88
N GLY A 32 2.78 17.43 24.25
CA GLY A 32 1.89 16.37 23.77
C GLY A 32 1.65 16.45 22.27
N VAL A 33 1.38 17.64 21.73
CA VAL A 33 1.19 17.85 20.28
C VAL A 33 2.49 17.58 19.50
N ALA A 34 3.64 17.98 20.04
CA ALA A 34 4.94 17.71 19.41
C ALA A 34 5.32 16.23 19.44
N ALA A 35 4.95 15.49 20.50
CA ALA A 35 5.23 14.07 20.66
C ALA A 35 4.22 13.17 19.93
N ALA A 36 3.02 13.67 19.63
CA ALA A 36 1.94 12.92 18.99
C ALA A 36 2.34 12.20 17.68
N PRO A 37 2.99 12.84 16.68
CA PRO A 37 3.37 12.15 15.44
C PRO A 37 4.43 11.06 15.68
N PHE A 38 5.30 11.23 16.68
CA PHE A 38 6.31 10.23 17.05
C PHE A 38 5.68 9.01 17.75
N LEU A 39 4.73 9.26 18.66
CA LEU A 39 3.97 8.22 19.35
C LEU A 39 3.07 7.45 18.39
N GLN A 40 2.39 8.14 17.47
CA GLN A 40 1.58 7.50 16.43
C GLN A 40 2.44 6.63 15.52
N GLY A 41 3.58 7.14 15.03
CA GLY A 41 4.52 6.36 14.22
C GLY A 41 5.05 5.12 14.93
N ALA A 42 5.40 5.23 16.22
CA ALA A 42 5.89 4.11 17.02
C ALA A 42 4.80 3.03 17.26
N VAL A 43 3.57 3.45 17.54
CA VAL A 43 2.42 2.55 17.73
C VAL A 43 2.06 1.85 16.42
N GLU A 44 2.03 2.57 15.29
CA GLU A 44 1.80 1.99 13.97
C GLU A 44 2.88 1.01 13.55
N SER A 45 4.16 1.33 13.79
CA SER A 45 5.27 0.40 13.51
C SER A 45 5.21 -0.85 14.38
N GLY A 46 4.83 -0.71 15.66
CA GLY A 46 4.62 -1.84 16.56
C GLY A 46 3.45 -2.73 16.12
N LEU A 47 2.32 -2.13 15.74
CA LEU A 47 1.15 -2.84 15.23
C LEU A 47 1.42 -3.51 13.87
N GLY A 48 2.18 -2.86 12.98
CA GLY A 48 2.62 -3.44 11.72
C GLY A 48 3.50 -4.68 11.91
N ALA A 49 4.38 -4.67 12.91
CA ALA A 49 5.19 -5.83 13.28
C ALA A 49 4.37 -7.00 13.87
N VAL A 50 3.22 -6.70 14.49
CA VAL A 50 2.26 -7.70 14.98
C VAL A 50 1.43 -8.26 13.83
N ALA A 51 0.99 -7.42 12.89
CA ALA A 51 0.32 -7.85 11.66
C ALA A 51 1.23 -8.73 10.78
N ASP A 52 2.53 -8.43 10.72
CA ASP A 52 3.58 -9.23 10.06
C ASP A 52 3.73 -10.65 10.64
N LYS A 53 3.23 -10.90 11.86
CA LYS A 53 3.34 -12.18 12.57
C LYS A 53 2.01 -12.92 12.71
N ASP A 54 0.95 -12.46 12.05
CA ASP A 54 -0.37 -13.08 12.12
C ASP A 54 -0.71 -13.88 10.85
N PRO A 55 -0.43 -15.21 10.82
CA PRO A 55 -0.76 -16.08 9.70
C PRO A 55 -2.27 -16.31 9.53
N THR A 56 -3.12 -15.80 10.43
CA THR A 56 -4.58 -16.00 10.41
C THR A 56 -5.36 -14.83 9.81
N GLY A 57 -4.71 -13.67 9.60
CA GLY A 57 -5.35 -12.48 9.05
C GLY A 57 -6.31 -11.75 10.01
N LEU A 58 -6.34 -12.13 11.29
CA LEU A 58 -7.17 -11.52 12.33
C LEU A 58 -6.74 -10.07 12.63
N SER A 59 -5.48 -9.71 12.38
CA SER A 59 -5.00 -8.33 12.43
C SER A 59 -5.74 -7.38 11.48
N GLY A 60 -6.34 -7.88 10.39
CA GLY A 60 -7.21 -7.12 9.49
C GLY A 60 -8.60 -6.80 10.06
N LEU A 61 -8.95 -7.34 11.22
CA LEU A 61 -10.17 -7.01 11.98
C LEU A 61 -9.92 -5.93 13.06
N LEU A 62 -8.67 -5.52 13.26
CA LEU A 62 -8.35 -4.45 14.20
C LEU A 62 -8.74 -3.09 13.59
N PRO A 63 -9.35 -2.19 14.37
CA PRO A 63 -9.89 -0.90 13.88
C PRO A 63 -8.85 0.03 13.24
N ASN A 64 -7.54 -0.29 13.31
CA ASN A 64 -6.44 0.49 12.74
C ASN A 64 -5.62 -0.27 11.68
N GLY A 65 -6.07 -1.43 11.17
CA GLY A 65 -5.37 -2.21 10.13
C GLY A 65 -5.39 -1.59 8.72
N GLY A 66 -5.79 -0.32 8.60
CA GLY A 66 -5.88 0.40 7.33
C GLY A 66 -6.87 -0.20 6.31
N GLY A 67 -7.79 -1.08 6.75
CA GLY A 67 -8.77 -1.75 5.88
C GLY A 67 -8.19 -2.82 4.94
N PHE A 68 -6.88 -3.05 4.96
CA PHE A 68 -6.25 -4.05 4.09
C PHE A 68 -6.46 -5.47 4.62
N ARG A 69 -6.91 -6.37 3.73
CA ARG A 69 -6.88 -7.81 4.00
C ARG A 69 -5.62 -8.42 3.39
N TYR A 70 -4.92 -9.22 4.18
CA TYR A 70 -3.71 -9.91 3.74
C TYR A 70 -4.05 -11.25 3.09
N TYR A 71 -3.64 -11.40 1.83
CA TYR A 71 -3.65 -12.65 1.10
C TYR A 71 -2.23 -13.00 0.65
N SER A 72 -1.90 -14.28 0.75
CA SER A 72 -0.69 -14.93 0.22
C SER A 72 -1.10 -16.29 -0.33
N VAL A 73 -0.53 -16.69 -1.47
CA VAL A 73 -0.75 -18.02 -2.07
C VAL A 73 0.22 -19.07 -1.52
N THR A 74 1.21 -18.64 -0.75
CA THR A 74 2.18 -19.49 -0.04
C THR A 74 2.12 -19.25 1.46
N SER A 75 2.56 -20.23 2.24
CA SER A 75 2.58 -20.17 3.71
C SER A 75 3.67 -19.27 4.28
N SER A 76 4.77 -19.06 3.53
CA SER A 76 5.85 -18.16 3.91
C SER A 76 6.61 -17.70 2.67
N VAL A 77 7.12 -16.47 2.73
CA VAL A 77 7.92 -15.88 1.65
C VAL A 77 9.24 -15.36 2.22
N PRO A 78 10.39 -15.65 1.59
CA PRO A 78 11.66 -15.10 2.02
C PRO A 78 11.64 -13.57 2.02
N ARG A 79 12.21 -12.94 3.05
CA ARG A 79 12.42 -11.50 3.05
C ARG A 79 13.64 -11.17 2.20
N ARG A 80 13.48 -10.24 1.25
CA ARG A 80 14.59 -9.61 0.52
C ARG A 80 14.76 -8.17 0.99
N THR A 81 15.99 -7.78 1.23
CA THR A 81 16.44 -6.44 1.61
C THR A 81 16.99 -5.68 0.40
N SER A 82 17.53 -4.47 0.61
CA SER A 82 18.23 -3.76 -0.47
C SER A 82 19.49 -4.49 -0.97
N ALA A 83 20.09 -5.37 -0.15
CA ALA A 83 21.35 -6.05 -0.45
C ALA A 83 21.20 -7.25 -1.40
N ASP A 84 20.02 -7.89 -1.41
CA ASP A 84 19.75 -9.17 -2.09
C ASP A 84 18.49 -9.14 -2.98
N TYR A 85 17.82 -7.99 -3.07
CA TYR A 85 16.71 -7.80 -3.99
C TYR A 85 17.19 -7.48 -5.41
N GLU A 86 16.62 -8.19 -6.37
CA GLU A 86 16.82 -8.00 -7.80
C GLU A 86 15.48 -8.12 -8.53
N LEU A 87 15.26 -7.22 -9.50
CA LEU A 87 14.18 -7.26 -10.46
C LEU A 87 14.74 -7.42 -11.87
N THR A 88 14.40 -8.49 -12.56
CA THR A 88 14.85 -8.73 -13.93
C THR A 88 13.81 -8.26 -14.94
N VAL A 89 14.24 -7.54 -15.97
CA VAL A 89 13.44 -7.19 -17.16
C VAL A 89 14.06 -7.88 -18.38
N ASP A 90 13.33 -8.78 -19.03
CA ASP A 90 13.84 -9.64 -20.10
C ASP A 90 12.78 -10.01 -21.16
N GLY A 91 13.08 -11.05 -21.95
CA GLY A 91 12.22 -11.55 -23.02
C GLY A 91 12.43 -10.78 -24.34
N MET A 92 11.34 -10.32 -24.94
CA MET A 92 11.34 -9.58 -26.21
C MET A 92 11.79 -8.12 -26.04
N VAL A 93 13.02 -7.91 -25.57
CA VAL A 93 13.63 -6.60 -25.35
C VAL A 93 15.05 -6.53 -25.92
N ASP A 94 15.50 -5.34 -26.32
CA ASP A 94 16.84 -5.13 -26.87
C ASP A 94 17.93 -5.06 -25.80
N ARG A 95 17.57 -4.55 -24.62
CA ARG A 95 18.49 -4.30 -23.49
C ARG A 95 17.92 -4.94 -22.22
N PRO A 96 18.02 -6.27 -22.06
CA PRO A 96 17.64 -6.92 -20.80
C PRO A 96 18.48 -6.36 -19.65
N ALA A 97 17.86 -6.21 -18.48
CA ALA A 97 18.51 -5.58 -17.34
C ALA A 97 18.00 -6.13 -16.02
N THR A 98 18.91 -6.20 -15.04
CA THR A 98 18.57 -6.46 -13.64
C THR A 98 18.72 -5.16 -12.84
N TYR A 99 17.71 -4.86 -12.03
CA TYR A 99 17.66 -3.69 -11.17
C TYR A 99 17.75 -4.12 -9.71
N THR A 100 18.75 -3.58 -9.00
CA THR A 100 18.75 -3.63 -7.53
C THR A 100 17.70 -2.65 -6.98
N LEU A 101 17.34 -2.82 -5.70
CA LEU A 101 16.39 -1.91 -5.06
C LEU A 101 16.86 -0.45 -5.10
N ASP A 102 18.15 -0.20 -4.89
CA ASP A 102 18.70 1.16 -4.90
C ASP A 102 18.72 1.76 -6.31
N ARG A 103 18.93 0.93 -7.34
CA ARG A 103 18.79 1.38 -8.73
C ARG A 103 17.35 1.78 -9.05
N LEU A 104 16.35 1.01 -8.58
CA LEU A 104 14.94 1.37 -8.76
C LEU A 104 14.58 2.69 -8.07
N LYS A 105 15.09 2.93 -6.85
CA LYS A 105 14.88 4.18 -6.12
C LYS A 105 15.51 5.39 -6.81
N ALA A 106 16.59 5.19 -7.55
CA ALA A 106 17.28 6.26 -8.28
C ALA A 106 16.59 6.66 -9.59
N LEU A 107 15.64 5.86 -10.10
CA LEU A 107 14.84 6.21 -11.27
C LEU A 107 13.78 7.27 -10.91
N PRO A 108 13.20 7.98 -11.90
CA PRO A 108 12.08 8.89 -11.66
C PRO A 108 10.90 8.17 -10.97
N GLN A 109 10.47 8.70 -9.83
CA GLN A 109 9.35 8.16 -9.05
C GLN A 109 8.04 8.86 -9.43
N THR A 110 6.96 8.09 -9.49
CA THR A 110 5.59 8.56 -9.70
C THR A 110 4.74 8.16 -8.50
N ARG A 111 4.02 9.13 -7.94
CA ARG A 111 3.08 8.92 -6.84
C ARG A 111 1.64 8.95 -7.36
N LEU A 112 0.87 7.93 -7.06
CA LEU A 112 -0.54 7.79 -7.42
C LEU A 112 -1.36 7.61 -6.14
N VAL A 113 -2.45 8.38 -6.01
CA VAL A 113 -3.44 8.19 -4.95
C VAL A 113 -4.71 7.67 -5.60
N ARG A 114 -5.05 6.41 -5.31
CA ARG A 114 -6.23 5.74 -5.86
C ARG A 114 -6.77 4.79 -4.81
N ASP A 115 -8.01 4.38 -4.98
CA ASP A 115 -8.57 3.35 -4.14
C ASP A 115 -7.96 1.99 -4.50
N VAL A 116 -7.79 1.15 -3.50
CA VAL A 116 -7.52 -0.26 -3.72
C VAL A 116 -8.84 -1.00 -3.61
N GLN A 117 -9.21 -1.75 -4.65
CA GLN A 117 -10.38 -2.61 -4.62
C GLN A 117 -10.01 -4.08 -4.79
N CYS A 118 -10.53 -4.91 -3.89
CA CYS A 118 -10.44 -6.35 -4.03
C CYS A 118 -11.69 -6.91 -4.69
N VAL A 119 -11.48 -7.91 -5.55
CA VAL A 119 -12.56 -8.65 -6.21
C VAL A 119 -13.55 -9.27 -5.20
N THR A 120 -13.12 -9.59 -3.98
CA THR A 120 -13.98 -10.13 -2.91
C THR A 120 -14.86 -9.07 -2.23
N GLY A 121 -14.72 -7.79 -2.58
CA GLY A 121 -15.66 -6.72 -2.22
C GLY A 121 -15.20 -5.74 -1.16
N TRP A 122 -14.02 -5.91 -0.57
CA TRP A 122 -13.44 -4.88 0.30
C TRP A 122 -12.66 -3.83 -0.51
N ARG A 123 -12.59 -2.63 0.04
CA ARG A 123 -11.90 -1.47 -0.54
C ARG A 123 -11.10 -0.74 0.53
N VAL A 124 -9.99 -0.13 0.13
CA VAL A 124 -9.29 0.88 0.93
C VAL A 124 -9.22 2.18 0.13
N PRO A 125 -9.89 3.25 0.58
CA PRO A 125 -9.92 4.49 -0.17
C PRO A 125 -8.58 5.24 -0.12
N GLU A 126 -8.35 6.10 -1.11
CA GLU A 126 -7.26 7.10 -1.14
C GLU A 126 -5.87 6.55 -0.76
N THR A 127 -5.53 5.36 -1.25
CA THR A 127 -4.26 4.71 -0.92
C THR A 127 -3.14 5.24 -1.82
N PRO A 128 -2.11 5.93 -1.28
CA PRO A 128 -0.98 6.37 -2.05
C PRO A 128 -0.01 5.22 -2.29
N PHE A 129 0.34 5.01 -3.55
CA PHE A 129 1.46 4.19 -4.00
C PHE A 129 2.49 5.06 -4.70
N GLU A 130 3.76 4.73 -4.53
CA GLU A 130 4.84 5.43 -5.22
C GLU A 130 5.89 4.44 -5.72
N GLY A 131 6.38 4.67 -6.93
CA GLY A 131 7.38 3.82 -7.58
C GLY A 131 7.70 4.25 -9.00
N VAL A 132 8.33 3.36 -9.76
CA VAL A 132 8.72 3.61 -11.15
C VAL A 132 7.57 3.21 -12.07
N THR A 133 7.24 4.02 -13.08
CA THR A 133 6.25 3.61 -14.08
C THR A 133 6.74 2.40 -14.85
N LEU A 134 5.86 1.43 -15.08
CA LEU A 134 6.23 0.23 -15.83
C LEU A 134 6.63 0.59 -17.27
N SER A 135 5.96 1.58 -17.87
CA SER A 135 6.33 2.12 -19.19
C SER A 135 7.78 2.58 -19.26
N ALA A 136 8.29 3.28 -18.24
CA ALA A 136 9.68 3.75 -18.23
C ALA A 136 10.69 2.59 -18.21
N LEU A 137 10.39 1.52 -17.46
CA LEU A 137 11.25 0.31 -17.46
C LEU A 137 11.22 -0.40 -18.82
N LEU A 138 10.05 -0.48 -19.46
CA LEU A 138 9.89 -1.07 -20.78
C LEU A 138 10.61 -0.25 -21.87
N ASP A 139 10.55 1.08 -21.78
CA ASP A 139 11.24 1.97 -22.72
C ASP A 139 12.77 1.91 -22.56
N ALA A 140 13.25 1.84 -21.31
CA ALA A 140 14.67 1.60 -21.02
C ALA A 140 15.14 0.26 -21.61
N ALA A 141 14.34 -0.80 -21.48
CA ALA A 141 14.65 -2.12 -22.02
C ALA A 141 14.58 -2.19 -23.56
N GLY A 142 13.79 -1.33 -24.21
CA GLY A 142 13.60 -1.34 -25.66
C GLY A 142 12.76 -2.55 -26.11
N VAL A 143 11.45 -2.47 -25.91
CA VAL A 143 10.51 -3.54 -26.32
C VAL A 143 10.58 -3.78 -27.84
N ARG A 144 10.81 -5.02 -28.24
CA ARG A 144 10.93 -5.42 -29.65
C ARG A 144 9.59 -5.42 -30.37
N PRO A 145 9.57 -5.19 -31.70
CA PRO A 145 8.39 -5.40 -32.53
C PRO A 145 7.80 -6.80 -32.35
N GLY A 146 6.47 -6.89 -32.36
CA GLY A 146 5.74 -8.15 -32.21
C GLY A 146 5.44 -8.56 -30.75
N ALA A 147 6.02 -7.89 -29.76
CA ALA A 147 5.64 -8.05 -28.36
C ALA A 147 4.17 -7.61 -28.15
N LYS A 148 3.41 -8.38 -27.37
CA LYS A 148 1.98 -8.11 -27.10
C LYS A 148 1.61 -8.15 -25.63
N ALA A 149 2.45 -8.69 -24.78
CA ALA A 149 2.12 -8.89 -23.37
C ALA A 149 3.35 -8.87 -22.47
N ILE A 150 3.09 -8.73 -21.19
CA ILE A 150 4.07 -8.81 -20.11
C ILE A 150 3.65 -9.95 -19.18
N ARG A 151 4.60 -10.80 -18.83
CA ARG A 151 4.47 -11.78 -17.76
C ARG A 151 5.28 -11.33 -16.55
N PHE A 152 4.68 -11.45 -15.37
CA PHE A 152 5.30 -11.10 -14.11
C PHE A 152 5.55 -12.36 -13.28
N THR A 153 6.66 -12.39 -12.58
CA THR A 153 7.00 -13.45 -11.62
C THR A 153 7.33 -12.86 -10.27
N CYS A 154 7.10 -13.65 -9.22
CA CYS A 154 7.34 -13.26 -7.84
C CYS A 154 8.35 -14.19 -7.18
N PHE A 155 9.15 -13.66 -6.24
CA PHE A 155 10.15 -14.47 -5.54
C PHE A 155 9.55 -15.37 -4.44
N ASP A 156 8.23 -15.42 -4.31
CA ASP A 156 7.54 -16.48 -3.57
C ASP A 156 7.57 -17.83 -4.32
N GLY A 157 7.94 -17.81 -5.61
CA GLY A 157 8.08 -18.99 -6.47
C GLY A 157 6.75 -19.57 -6.97
N ALA A 158 5.61 -18.95 -6.67
CA ALA A 158 4.28 -19.49 -6.99
C ALA A 158 3.41 -18.48 -7.74
N TYR A 159 3.42 -17.21 -7.33
CA TYR A 159 2.54 -16.22 -7.93
C TYR A 159 3.08 -15.74 -9.27
N SER A 160 2.19 -15.69 -10.25
CA SER A 160 2.46 -15.08 -11.55
C SER A 160 1.27 -14.25 -11.98
N GLU A 161 1.54 -13.26 -12.82
CA GLU A 161 0.54 -12.32 -13.31
C GLU A 161 0.86 -11.94 -14.75
N SER A 162 -0.09 -11.37 -15.47
CA SER A 162 0.09 -10.89 -16.83
C SER A 162 -0.71 -9.63 -17.13
N LEU A 163 -0.20 -8.84 -18.06
CA LEU A 163 -0.90 -7.71 -18.67
C LEU A 163 -0.66 -7.72 -20.18
N THR A 164 -1.58 -7.17 -20.96
CA THR A 164 -1.25 -6.78 -22.33
C THR A 164 -0.17 -5.70 -22.34
N LEU A 165 0.56 -5.57 -23.44
CA LEU A 165 1.56 -4.50 -23.58
C LEU A 165 0.91 -3.11 -23.49
N GLU A 166 -0.32 -2.96 -23.99
CA GLU A 166 -1.09 -1.72 -23.87
C GLU A 166 -1.42 -1.40 -22.41
N GLN A 167 -1.93 -2.38 -21.66
CA GLN A 167 -2.20 -2.23 -20.23
C GLN A 167 -0.93 -1.88 -19.44
N ALA A 168 0.18 -2.57 -19.71
CA ALA A 168 1.46 -2.36 -19.06
C ALA A 168 2.08 -0.97 -19.33
N ARG A 169 1.72 -0.35 -20.46
CA ARG A 169 2.21 0.98 -20.86
C ARG A 169 1.39 2.14 -20.28
N ARG A 170 0.29 1.86 -19.57
CA ARG A 170 -0.51 2.91 -18.96
C ARG A 170 0.28 3.70 -17.90
N PRO A 171 0.00 5.00 -17.73
CA PRO A 171 0.69 5.83 -16.75
C PRO A 171 0.34 5.49 -15.30
N ASP A 172 -0.72 4.71 -15.07
CA ASP A 172 -1.21 4.29 -13.76
C ASP A 172 -0.82 2.84 -13.39
N VAL A 173 0.25 2.33 -14.02
CA VAL A 173 0.88 1.04 -13.70
C VAL A 173 2.31 1.25 -13.23
N LEU A 174 2.60 0.80 -12.01
CA LEU A 174 3.87 1.03 -11.34
C LEU A 174 4.55 -0.29 -10.94
N VAL A 175 5.88 -0.28 -10.93
CA VAL A 175 6.66 -1.04 -9.96
C VAL A 175 6.73 -0.18 -8.70
N ALA A 176 5.82 -0.42 -7.77
CA ALA A 176 5.71 0.32 -6.53
C ALA A 176 6.77 -0.11 -5.51
N LEU A 177 7.37 0.88 -4.83
CA LEU A 177 8.37 0.71 -3.77
C LEU A 177 7.87 1.21 -2.41
N ARG A 178 6.85 2.08 -2.43
CA ARG A 178 6.22 2.68 -1.25
C ARG A 178 4.70 2.56 -1.32
N MET A 179 4.10 2.52 -0.14
CA MET A 179 2.66 2.49 0.06
C MET A 179 2.36 3.23 1.36
N GLN A 180 1.29 4.03 1.40
CA GLN A 180 0.95 4.87 2.57
C GLN A 180 2.13 5.74 3.01
N ASP A 181 2.84 6.32 2.03
CA ASP A 181 4.00 7.19 2.20
C ASP A 181 5.15 6.56 3.02
N LYS A 182 5.20 5.23 3.13
CA LYS A 182 6.27 4.45 3.78
C LYS A 182 6.83 3.41 2.80
N ALA A 183 8.03 2.91 3.07
CA ALA A 183 8.56 1.78 2.32
C ALA A 183 7.62 0.57 2.42
N LEU A 184 7.46 -0.19 1.32
CA LEU A 184 6.59 -1.36 1.32
C LEU A 184 7.02 -2.36 2.40
N ALA A 185 6.13 -2.61 3.35
CA ALA A 185 6.29 -3.71 4.29
C ALA A 185 6.27 -5.05 3.55
N HIS A 186 6.89 -6.07 4.14
CA HIS A 186 6.92 -7.41 3.56
C HIS A 186 5.51 -7.96 3.30
N ALA A 187 4.57 -7.76 4.24
CA ALA A 187 3.17 -8.17 4.08
C ALA A 187 2.45 -7.48 2.89
N HIS A 188 2.89 -6.28 2.51
CA HIS A 188 2.35 -5.56 1.36
C HIS A 188 3.08 -5.86 0.05
N GLY A 189 3.99 -6.85 0.05
CA GLY A 189 4.75 -7.27 -1.13
C GLY A 189 6.12 -6.62 -1.24
N GLY A 190 6.65 -6.04 -0.16
CA GLY A 190 7.97 -5.42 -0.16
C GLY A 190 9.11 -6.42 -0.48
N PRO A 191 10.22 -5.94 -1.06
CA PRO A 191 10.58 -4.52 -1.19
C PRO A 191 10.00 -3.83 -2.44
N ALA A 192 9.43 -4.57 -3.39
CA ALA A 192 8.78 -4.02 -4.57
C ALA A 192 7.62 -4.90 -5.04
N ARG A 193 6.57 -4.27 -5.56
CA ARG A 193 5.40 -4.94 -6.08
C ARG A 193 4.95 -4.34 -7.41
N LEU A 194 4.22 -5.11 -8.21
CA LEU A 194 3.39 -4.55 -9.27
C LEU A 194 2.19 -3.85 -8.64
N TYR A 195 1.84 -2.69 -9.17
CA TYR A 195 0.61 -1.96 -8.85
C TYR A 195 -0.10 -1.54 -10.14
N VAL A 196 -1.30 -2.07 -10.33
CA VAL A 196 -2.17 -1.82 -11.49
C VAL A 196 -3.41 -1.11 -10.98
N ALA A 197 -3.34 0.22 -10.90
CA ALA A 197 -4.39 1.02 -10.26
C ALA A 197 -5.82 0.80 -10.80
N PRO A 198 -6.07 0.64 -12.11
CA PRO A 198 -7.43 0.55 -12.66
C PRO A 198 -8.03 -0.87 -12.62
N MET A 199 -7.34 -1.85 -12.03
CA MET A 199 -7.77 -3.26 -12.00
C MET A 199 -7.90 -3.79 -10.57
N TYR A 200 -8.62 -4.88 -10.40
CA TYR A 200 -8.71 -5.55 -9.11
C TYR A 200 -7.33 -5.92 -8.57
N PHE A 201 -7.19 -5.80 -7.25
CA PHE A 201 -5.87 -5.82 -6.60
C PHE A 201 -5.11 -7.15 -6.71
N TYR A 202 -5.75 -8.24 -7.17
CA TYR A 202 -5.01 -9.46 -7.50
C TYR A 202 -4.06 -9.25 -8.68
N LYS A 203 -4.39 -8.38 -9.64
CA LYS A 203 -3.49 -7.99 -10.73
C LYS A 203 -2.23 -7.25 -10.26
N SER A 204 -2.23 -6.77 -9.02
CA SER A 204 -1.09 -6.08 -8.41
C SER A 204 -0.20 -7.08 -7.68
N ALA A 205 0.61 -7.84 -8.42
CA ALA A 205 1.46 -8.90 -7.87
C ALA A 205 2.42 -8.41 -6.77
N LYS A 206 2.48 -9.14 -5.64
CA LYS A 206 3.41 -8.88 -4.52
C LYS A 206 4.78 -9.51 -4.78
N TRP A 207 5.84 -9.04 -4.11
CA TRP A 207 7.16 -9.67 -4.13
C TRP A 207 7.73 -9.85 -5.53
N LEU A 208 7.60 -8.80 -6.34
CA LEU A 208 7.90 -8.84 -7.77
C LEU A 208 9.38 -9.12 -8.01
N SER A 209 9.70 -10.12 -8.84
CA SER A 209 11.08 -10.51 -9.18
C SER A 209 11.39 -10.45 -10.67
N GLY A 210 10.37 -10.51 -11.54
CA GLY A 210 10.59 -10.54 -12.98
C GLY A 210 9.49 -9.85 -13.78
N ILE A 211 9.90 -9.25 -14.90
CA ILE A 211 9.08 -8.61 -15.93
C ILE A 211 9.58 -9.14 -17.28
N THR A 212 8.87 -10.12 -17.83
CA THR A 212 9.25 -10.75 -19.10
C THR A 212 8.30 -10.28 -20.19
N VAL A 213 8.85 -9.67 -21.25
CA VAL A 213 8.08 -9.25 -22.41
C VAL A 213 7.85 -10.44 -23.33
N THR A 214 6.60 -10.69 -23.71
CA THR A 214 6.15 -11.87 -24.48
C THR A 214 5.31 -11.49 -25.71
N ASP A 215 5.11 -12.45 -26.60
CA ASP A 215 4.32 -12.32 -27.85
C ASP A 215 2.80 -12.50 -27.64
N SER A 216 2.39 -12.93 -26.45
CA SER A 216 1.04 -13.32 -26.12
C SER A 216 0.79 -13.29 -24.61
N VAL A 217 -0.45 -12.96 -24.22
CA VAL A 217 -0.88 -13.01 -22.82
C VAL A 217 -0.95 -14.47 -22.39
N ARG A 218 -0.35 -14.78 -21.24
CA ARG A 218 -0.48 -16.07 -20.56
C ARG A 218 -1.16 -15.81 -19.22
N PRO A 219 -2.33 -16.43 -18.93
CA PRO A 219 -3.00 -16.32 -17.64
C PRO A 219 -2.03 -16.45 -16.47
N GLY A 220 -2.20 -15.60 -15.46
CA GLY A 220 -1.48 -15.69 -14.20
C GLY A 220 -2.16 -16.65 -13.23
N TYR A 221 -1.76 -16.59 -11.96
CA TYR A 221 -2.20 -17.54 -10.94
C TYR A 221 -3.72 -17.55 -10.76
N TRP A 222 -4.36 -16.39 -10.59
CA TRP A 222 -5.81 -16.34 -10.37
C TRP A 222 -6.59 -16.52 -11.67
N GLU A 223 -6.06 -16.09 -12.80
CA GLU A 223 -6.70 -16.27 -14.10
C GLU A 223 -6.79 -17.75 -14.47
N GLU A 224 -5.76 -18.55 -14.15
CA GLU A 224 -5.81 -20.01 -14.29
C GLU A 224 -6.89 -20.66 -13.39
N LEU A 225 -7.28 -19.97 -12.32
CA LEU A 225 -8.36 -20.37 -11.40
C LEU A 225 -9.72 -19.76 -11.76
N GLY A 226 -9.86 -19.17 -12.95
CA GLY A 226 -11.13 -18.68 -13.48
C GLY A 226 -11.44 -17.22 -13.16
N TYR A 227 -10.48 -16.45 -12.67
CA TYR A 227 -10.62 -14.99 -12.56
C TYR A 227 -10.38 -14.33 -13.92
N ASP A 228 -10.92 -13.14 -14.10
CA ASP A 228 -10.81 -12.40 -15.35
C ASP A 228 -9.36 -12.00 -15.65
N VAL A 229 -8.94 -12.16 -16.90
CA VAL A 229 -7.66 -11.64 -17.40
C VAL A 229 -7.69 -10.11 -17.43
N ASP A 230 -8.76 -9.56 -18.00
CA ASP A 230 -9.02 -8.12 -18.13
C ASP A 230 -9.81 -7.60 -16.92
N ALA A 231 -9.19 -7.72 -15.75
CA ALA A 231 -9.77 -7.50 -14.42
C ALA A 231 -10.10 -6.03 -14.07
N TRP A 232 -10.66 -5.28 -15.02
CA TRP A 232 -11.02 -3.88 -14.82
C TRP A 232 -12.09 -3.76 -13.74
N VAL A 233 -11.82 -2.89 -12.77
CA VAL A 233 -12.85 -2.49 -11.81
C VAL A 233 -14.07 -1.94 -12.58
N GLY A 234 -15.27 -2.32 -12.16
CA GLY A 234 -16.52 -1.98 -12.85
C GLY A 234 -16.99 -3.03 -13.84
N ARG A 235 -16.07 -3.70 -14.53
CA ARG A 235 -16.43 -4.55 -15.69
C ARG A 235 -16.42 -6.03 -15.39
N SER A 236 -15.44 -6.51 -14.62
CA SER A 236 -15.21 -7.95 -14.45
C SER A 236 -16.18 -8.67 -13.51
N ASN A 237 -16.81 -7.97 -12.56
CA ASN A 237 -17.77 -8.58 -11.63
C ASN A 237 -19.05 -7.74 -11.45
N GLY A 238 -19.26 -6.74 -12.33
CA GLY A 238 -20.38 -5.80 -12.24
C GLY A 238 -20.34 -4.83 -11.04
N ARG A 239 -19.24 -4.76 -10.28
CA ARG A 239 -19.03 -3.77 -9.21
C ARG A 239 -18.14 -2.66 -9.69
N ASP A 240 -18.59 -1.42 -9.56
CA ASP A 240 -17.83 -0.21 -9.86
C ASP A 240 -16.95 0.25 -8.68
N ASP A 241 -16.35 1.42 -8.85
CA ASP A 241 -15.59 2.12 -7.80
C ASP A 241 -16.51 2.67 -6.69
N ALA A 242 -17.79 2.32 -6.62
CA ALA A 242 -18.64 2.76 -5.51
C ALA A 242 -18.28 2.01 -4.20
N PRO A 243 -18.51 2.63 -3.03
CA PRO A 243 -18.38 1.94 -1.75
C PRO A 243 -19.35 0.75 -1.66
N THR A 244 -18.86 -0.41 -1.25
CA THR A 244 -19.68 -1.55 -0.82
C THR A 244 -20.13 -1.29 0.62
N ALA A 245 -21.46 -1.30 0.83
CA ALA A 245 -22.09 -1.17 2.15
C ALA A 245 -21.79 -2.35 3.07
#